data_AF-A0A7S2B255-F1
#
_entry.id   AF-A0A7S2B255-F1
#
_cell.length_a   1.000
_cell.length_b   1.000
_cell.length_c   1.000
_cell.angle_alpha   90.00
_cell.angle_beta   90.00
_cell.angle_gamma   90.00
#
_symmetry.space_group_name_H-M   'P 1'
#
loop_
_entity.id
_entity.type
_entity.pdbx_description
1 polymer ?
#
loop_
_entity_poly.entity_id
_entity_poly.type
_entity_poly.pdbx_seq_one_letter_code
_entity_poly.pdbx_strand_id
1 'polypeptide(L)'
;FGGPTVASSQQQPSAGGPMMDFGGGLNNDPSAAAATSSSRVMLNERGEEGEPEERRIAREKRLARWNTQMREKLAEKMERDQAEAFEREERQEAKQKYGGKLEDWGKRNHMNIRALLGSVGPMLWEGNNWKDINMMDLVDPAQVKKGYRMAMLKIHPDKVKQRGGNSEMLYIADFVFDKLKEAYASFEEKELRGGGGGGGGGL
;
A
#
# COMPACT_ATOMS: atom_id res chain seq x y z
N PHE A 1 2.36 -59.63 -20.86
CA PHE A 1 1.34 -60.35 -21.65
C PHE A 1 -0.03 -59.88 -21.20
N GLY A 2 -0.85 -59.40 -22.15
CA GLY A 2 -2.30 -59.25 -21.99
C GLY A 2 -2.81 -57.91 -21.45
N GLY A 3 -3.17 -56.97 -22.32
CA GLY A 3 -4.50 -56.32 -22.18
C GLY A 3 -5.55 -57.20 -22.88
N PRO A 4 -6.77 -56.72 -23.19
CA PRO A 4 -7.52 -55.54 -22.71
C PRO A 4 -8.96 -55.94 -22.26
N THR A 5 -9.82 -54.99 -21.86
CA THR A 5 -11.24 -54.88 -22.28
C THR A 5 -12.05 -53.87 -21.46
N VAL A 6 -12.92 -53.19 -22.19
CA VAL A 6 -13.82 -52.08 -21.89
C VAL A 6 -15.15 -52.51 -21.22
N ALA A 7 -15.76 -51.61 -20.44
CA ALA A 7 -17.21 -51.54 -20.19
C ALA A 7 -17.51 -50.13 -19.64
N SER A 8 -18.08 -49.19 -20.41
CA SER A 8 -19.52 -48.98 -20.60
C SER A 8 -20.35 -49.20 -19.33
N SER A 9 -20.68 -48.11 -18.64
CA SER A 9 -21.92 -48.05 -17.86
C SER A 9 -22.57 -46.69 -18.05
N GLN A 10 -23.60 -46.72 -18.88
CA GLN A 10 -24.58 -45.68 -19.14
C GLN A 10 -25.56 -45.67 -17.97
N GLN A 11 -25.78 -44.50 -17.36
CA GLN A 11 -26.97 -44.25 -16.54
C GLN A 11 -27.42 -42.79 -16.73
N GLN A 12 -28.57 -42.62 -17.37
CA GLN A 12 -29.44 -41.44 -17.25
C GLN A 12 -30.81 -41.95 -16.71
N PRO A 13 -31.84 -41.09 -16.53
CA PRO A 13 -32.02 -40.14 -15.44
C PRO A 13 -33.36 -40.39 -14.71
N SER A 14 -33.56 -39.85 -13.50
CA SER A 14 -34.92 -39.79 -12.92
C SER A 14 -35.16 -38.49 -12.13
N ALA A 15 -35.89 -37.59 -12.80
CA ALA A 15 -36.96 -36.73 -12.32
C ALA A 15 -36.91 -36.11 -10.91
N GLY A 16 -36.97 -34.77 -10.87
CA GLY A 16 -38.15 -34.13 -10.23
C GLY A 16 -37.93 -33.14 -9.08
N GLY A 17 -37.49 -31.90 -9.39
CA GLY A 17 -37.97 -30.65 -8.78
C GLY A 17 -37.11 -29.95 -7.71
N PRO A 18 -37.29 -28.63 -7.45
CA PRO A 18 -37.96 -27.57 -8.20
C PRO A 18 -36.99 -26.52 -8.80
N MET A 19 -37.48 -25.85 -9.83
CA MET A 19 -36.89 -24.73 -10.57
C MET A 19 -36.77 -23.49 -9.68
N MET A 20 -35.53 -23.06 -9.37
CA MET A 20 -35.27 -21.71 -8.91
C MET A 20 -34.81 -20.87 -10.10
N ASP A 21 -35.76 -20.13 -10.64
CA ASP A 21 -35.53 -18.98 -11.51
C ASP A 21 -34.71 -17.94 -10.74
N PHE A 22 -33.43 -17.79 -11.10
CA PHE A 22 -32.64 -16.63 -10.73
C PHE A 22 -32.14 -15.99 -12.02
N GLY A 23 -32.85 -14.93 -12.41
CA GLY A 23 -32.61 -14.17 -13.63
C GLY A 23 -31.14 -13.89 -13.86
N GLY A 24 -30.72 -14.12 -15.11
CA GLY A 24 -29.40 -13.79 -15.63
C GLY A 24 -29.10 -12.31 -15.46
N GLY A 25 -28.41 -11.99 -14.37
CA GLY A 25 -27.72 -10.73 -14.15
C GLY A 25 -26.46 -10.70 -15.01
N LEU A 26 -26.44 -9.74 -15.92
CA LEU A 26 -25.33 -9.32 -16.76
C LEU A 26 -24.11 -8.97 -15.90
N ASN A 27 -23.24 -9.93 -15.59
CA ASN A 27 -21.90 -9.61 -15.12
C ASN A 27 -21.00 -9.48 -16.34
N ASN A 28 -20.95 -8.22 -16.77
CA ASN A 28 -20.08 -7.64 -17.76
C ASN A 28 -18.63 -7.80 -17.29
N ASP A 29 -17.93 -8.82 -17.78
CA ASP A 29 -16.49 -8.96 -17.65
C ASP A 29 -15.85 -8.19 -18.83
N PRO A 30 -15.36 -6.95 -18.64
CA PRO A 30 -14.97 -6.09 -19.77
C PRO A 30 -13.68 -6.54 -20.46
N SER A 31 -12.98 -7.54 -19.91
CA SER A 31 -11.69 -7.97 -20.45
C SER A 31 -11.80 -8.88 -21.69
N ALA A 32 -12.94 -9.54 -21.93
CA ALA A 32 -13.12 -10.44 -23.08
C ALA A 32 -13.83 -9.78 -24.27
N ALA A 33 -14.63 -8.73 -24.04
CA ALA A 33 -15.38 -8.03 -25.10
C ALA A 33 -14.64 -6.82 -25.70
N ALA A 34 -13.55 -6.36 -25.07
CA ALA A 34 -12.81 -5.15 -25.46
C ALA A 34 -11.61 -5.41 -26.37
N ALA A 35 -11.52 -6.57 -27.04
CA ALA A 35 -10.76 -6.62 -28.29
C ALA A 35 -11.53 -5.74 -29.29
N THR A 36 -11.17 -4.46 -29.35
CA THR A 36 -11.73 -3.47 -30.27
C THR A 36 -11.85 -4.11 -31.65
N SER A 37 -12.87 -3.77 -32.44
CA SER A 37 -13.07 -4.34 -33.78
C SER A 37 -11.79 -4.32 -34.64
N SER A 38 -10.88 -3.35 -34.43
CA SER A 38 -9.55 -3.33 -35.06
C SER A 38 -8.59 -4.43 -34.57
N SER A 39 -8.62 -4.80 -33.29
CA SER A 39 -7.78 -5.88 -32.74
C SER A 39 -8.26 -7.27 -33.17
N ARG A 40 -9.58 -7.46 -33.30
CA ARG A 40 -10.18 -8.71 -33.78
C ARG A 40 -9.98 -8.93 -35.28
N VAL A 41 -9.94 -7.85 -36.07
CA VAL A 41 -9.66 -7.88 -37.50
C VAL A 41 -8.20 -8.26 -37.79
N MET A 42 -7.23 -7.81 -36.98
CA MET A 42 -5.80 -8.08 -37.19
C MET A 42 -5.39 -9.52 -36.80
N LEU A 43 -6.04 -10.13 -35.81
CA LEU A 43 -5.78 -11.51 -35.38
C LEU A 43 -6.33 -12.57 -36.36
N ASN A 44 -7.26 -12.19 -37.25
CA ASN A 44 -8.00 -13.12 -38.11
C ASN A 44 -7.61 -13.04 -39.61
N GLU A 45 -6.55 -12.32 -39.97
CA GLU A 45 -6.03 -12.28 -41.35
C GLU A 45 -5.23 -13.56 -41.68
N ARG A 46 -5.91 -14.72 -41.72
CA ARG A 46 -5.34 -15.94 -42.31
C ARG A 46 -5.26 -15.70 -43.82
N GLY A 47 -4.06 -15.68 -44.37
CA GLY A 47 -3.86 -15.42 -45.80
C GLY A 47 -4.62 -16.42 -46.66
N GLU A 48 -5.31 -15.93 -47.70
CA GLU A 48 -6.01 -16.77 -48.66
C GLU A 48 -5.01 -17.29 -49.70
N GLU A 49 -5.10 -18.58 -50.06
CA GLU A 49 -4.23 -19.19 -51.08
C GLU A 49 -4.50 -18.52 -52.45
N GLY A 50 -3.50 -17.85 -53.02
CA GLY A 50 -3.60 -17.12 -54.29
C GLY A 50 -3.51 -15.59 -54.20
N GLU A 51 -3.24 -15.03 -53.02
CA GLU A 51 -3.15 -13.59 -52.83
C GLU A 51 -1.92 -12.95 -53.52
N PRO A 52 -2.05 -11.77 -54.18
CA PRO A 52 -0.90 -11.07 -54.76
C PRO A 52 0.17 -10.74 -53.72
N GLU A 53 1.44 -10.99 -54.05
CA GLU A 53 2.60 -10.75 -53.16
C GLU A 53 2.58 -9.35 -52.51
N GLU A 54 2.15 -8.32 -53.24
CA GLU A 54 2.04 -6.94 -52.71
C GLU A 54 1.07 -6.83 -51.52
N ARG A 55 -0.06 -7.54 -51.55
CA ARG A 55 -1.04 -7.55 -50.45
C ARG A 55 -0.53 -8.37 -49.26
N ARG A 56 0.21 -9.45 -49.52
CA ARG A 56 0.86 -10.27 -48.50
C ARG A 56 1.91 -9.47 -47.73
N ILE A 57 2.81 -8.79 -48.44
CA ILE A 57 3.82 -7.88 -47.86
C ILE A 57 3.15 -6.73 -47.08
N ALA A 58 2.06 -6.15 -47.60
CA ALA A 58 1.34 -5.07 -46.93
C ALA A 58 0.70 -5.53 -45.61
N ARG A 59 0.13 -6.74 -45.57
CA ARG A 59 -0.41 -7.34 -44.33
C ARG A 59 0.69 -7.69 -43.34
N GLU A 60 1.76 -8.35 -43.78
CA GLU A 60 2.90 -8.68 -42.92
C GLU A 60 3.50 -7.42 -42.28
N LYS A 61 3.67 -6.34 -43.06
CA LYS A 61 4.16 -5.05 -42.55
C LYS A 61 3.21 -4.42 -41.52
N ARG A 62 1.89 -4.62 -41.69
CA ARG A 62 0.87 -4.14 -40.75
C ARG A 62 0.88 -4.96 -39.45
N LEU A 63 0.94 -6.28 -39.56
CA LEU A 63 1.04 -7.20 -38.44
C LEU A 63 2.34 -6.99 -37.66
N ALA A 64 3.46 -6.78 -38.34
CA ALA A 64 4.75 -6.50 -37.72
C ALA A 64 4.70 -5.20 -36.90
N ARG A 65 4.16 -4.10 -37.47
CA ARG A 65 3.97 -2.85 -36.74
C ARG A 65 3.07 -3.02 -35.52
N TRP A 66 2.00 -3.78 -35.66
CA TRP A 66 1.07 -4.06 -34.56
C TRP A 66 1.69 -4.92 -33.46
N ASN A 67 2.40 -5.98 -33.82
CA ASN A 67 3.14 -6.83 -32.88
C ASN A 67 4.23 -6.05 -32.15
N THR A 68 4.96 -5.17 -32.84
CA THR A 68 5.95 -4.29 -32.22
C THR A 68 5.30 -3.34 -31.21
N GLN A 69 4.21 -2.68 -31.59
CA GLN A 69 3.44 -1.78 -30.71
C GLN A 69 2.86 -2.51 -29.48
N MET A 70 2.36 -3.74 -29.67
CA MET A 70 1.88 -4.58 -28.58
C MET A 70 3.00 -4.97 -27.62
N ARG A 71 4.15 -5.40 -28.14
CA ARG A 71 5.32 -5.77 -27.32
C ARG A 71 5.88 -4.58 -26.57
N GLU A 72 5.94 -3.41 -27.20
CA GLU A 72 6.38 -2.16 -26.59
C GLU A 72 5.45 -1.73 -25.45
N LYS A 73 4.14 -1.74 -25.67
CA LYS A 73 3.16 -1.47 -24.61
C LYS A 73 3.22 -2.49 -23.46
N LEU A 74 3.46 -3.76 -23.78
CA LEU A 74 3.63 -4.78 -22.74
C LEU A 74 4.89 -4.53 -21.92
N ALA A 75 6.00 -4.16 -22.56
CA ALA A 75 7.25 -3.82 -21.91
C ALA A 75 7.13 -2.57 -21.03
N GLU A 76 6.50 -1.49 -21.52
CA GLU A 76 6.25 -0.27 -20.74
C GLU A 76 5.42 -0.58 -19.47
N LYS A 77 4.40 -1.42 -19.61
CA LYS A 77 3.59 -1.84 -18.46
C LYS A 77 4.41 -2.66 -17.46
N MET A 78 5.21 -3.61 -17.93
CA MET A 78 6.08 -4.41 -17.06
C MET A 78 7.12 -3.55 -16.36
N GLU A 79 7.69 -2.55 -17.04
CA GLU A 79 8.67 -1.63 -16.45
C GLU A 79 8.03 -0.75 -15.36
N ARG A 80 6.82 -0.22 -15.60
CA ARG A 80 6.06 0.51 -14.57
C ARG A 80 5.74 -0.38 -13.37
N ASP A 81 5.21 -1.58 -13.63
CA ASP A 81 4.85 -2.54 -12.58
C ASP A 81 6.11 -2.96 -11.77
N GLN A 82 7.28 -3.10 -12.42
CA GLN A 82 8.56 -3.39 -11.77
C GLN A 82 9.09 -2.21 -10.94
N ALA A 83 8.99 -0.99 -11.45
CA ALA A 83 9.40 0.21 -10.70
C ALA A 83 8.56 0.39 -9.43
N GLU A 84 7.23 0.21 -9.54
CA GLU A 84 6.33 0.22 -8.39
C GLU A 84 6.61 -0.92 -7.40
N ALA A 85 6.99 -2.10 -7.89
CA ALA A 85 7.37 -3.23 -7.04
C ALA A 85 8.66 -2.94 -6.27
N PHE A 86 9.67 -2.37 -6.92
CA PHE A 86 10.94 -2.01 -6.28
C PHE A 86 10.75 -0.93 -5.21
N GLU A 87 10.01 0.14 -5.51
CA GLU A 87 9.69 1.19 -4.53
C GLU A 87 8.89 0.62 -3.34
N ARG A 88 7.97 -0.31 -3.60
CA ARG A 88 7.19 -1.00 -2.57
C ARG A 88 8.08 -1.90 -1.71
N GLU A 89 9.04 -2.60 -2.31
CA GLU A 89 9.97 -3.48 -1.62
C GLU A 89 10.92 -2.70 -0.71
N GLU A 90 11.54 -1.62 -1.19
CA GLU A 90 12.39 -0.75 -0.36
C GLU A 90 11.62 -0.20 0.86
N ARG A 91 10.34 0.18 0.66
CA ARG A 91 9.48 0.63 1.75
C ARG A 91 9.13 -0.49 2.72
N GLN A 92 8.90 -1.71 2.21
CA GLN A 92 8.62 -2.88 3.02
C GLN A 92 9.84 -3.32 3.83
N GLU A 93 11.04 -3.26 3.29
CA GLU A 93 12.27 -3.58 4.00
C GLU A 93 12.51 -2.60 5.17
N ALA A 94 12.37 -1.30 4.93
CA ALA A 94 12.44 -0.29 5.99
C ALA A 94 11.38 -0.55 7.09
N LYS A 95 10.15 -0.90 6.68
CA LYS A 95 9.08 -1.26 7.61
C LYS A 95 9.37 -2.57 8.35
N GLN A 96 9.96 -3.58 7.73
CA GLN A 96 10.30 -4.83 8.41
C GLN A 96 11.41 -4.62 9.44
N LYS A 97 12.42 -3.81 9.11
CA LYS A 97 13.58 -3.55 9.96
C LYS A 97 13.27 -2.67 11.17
N TYR A 98 12.45 -1.63 11.00
CA TYR A 98 12.16 -0.67 12.08
C TYR A 98 10.71 -0.70 12.57
N GLY A 99 9.77 -1.19 11.76
CA GLY A 99 8.34 -1.18 12.07
C GLY A 99 8.01 -1.96 13.34
N GLY A 100 8.55 -3.17 13.53
CA GLY A 100 8.32 -3.94 14.76
C GLY A 100 8.75 -3.18 16.02
N LYS A 101 9.98 -2.63 16.02
CA LYS A 101 10.52 -1.85 17.14
C LYS A 101 9.67 -0.60 17.43
N LEU A 102 9.22 0.09 16.37
CA LEU A 102 8.40 1.30 16.45
C LEU A 102 6.96 1.02 16.90
N GLU A 103 6.34 -0.05 16.40
CA GLU A 103 5.01 -0.50 16.84
C GLU A 103 5.02 -0.93 18.30
N ASP A 104 6.01 -1.72 18.71
CA ASP A 104 6.17 -2.12 20.11
C ASP A 104 6.43 -0.92 21.00
N TRP A 105 7.20 0.07 20.54
CA TRP A 105 7.39 1.33 21.27
C TRP A 105 6.09 2.12 21.42
N GLY A 106 5.29 2.24 20.36
CA GLY A 106 3.99 2.92 20.42
C GLY A 106 3.01 2.21 21.36
N LYS A 107 2.96 0.88 21.31
CA LYS A 107 2.10 0.04 22.16
C LYS A 107 2.51 0.12 23.63
N ARG A 108 3.80 -0.02 23.94
CA ARG A 108 4.34 0.03 25.31
C ARG A 108 4.05 1.35 26.02
N ASN A 109 4.02 2.45 25.29
CA ASN A 109 3.81 3.78 25.87
C ASN A 109 2.33 4.21 25.92
N HIS A 110 1.39 3.35 25.49
CA HIS A 110 -0.06 3.59 25.52
C HIS A 110 -0.49 4.97 25.00
N MET A 111 0.26 5.55 24.04
CA MET A 111 0.01 6.90 23.52
C MET A 111 0.07 8.01 24.58
N ASN A 112 0.78 7.80 25.69
CA ASN A 112 1.03 8.84 26.67
C ASN A 112 2.17 9.75 26.20
N ILE A 113 1.86 11.03 25.96
CA ILE A 113 2.84 11.99 25.45
C ILE A 113 4.09 12.12 26.33
N ARG A 114 3.98 12.00 27.66
CA ARG A 114 5.12 12.11 28.59
C ARG A 114 6.08 10.93 28.42
N ALA A 115 5.52 9.73 28.34
CA ALA A 115 6.28 8.50 28.15
C ALA A 115 6.92 8.44 26.76
N LEU A 116 6.19 8.88 25.72
CA LEU A 116 6.72 8.97 24.37
C LEU A 116 7.87 9.98 24.27
N LEU A 117 7.73 11.19 24.84
CA LEU A 117 8.80 12.19 24.84
C LEU A 117 10.07 11.73 25.58
N GLY A 118 9.91 10.99 26.68
CA GLY A 118 11.05 10.45 27.43
C GLY A 118 11.72 9.24 26.76
N SER A 119 11.02 8.54 25.87
CA SER A 119 11.53 7.31 25.23
C SER A 119 11.73 7.43 23.71
N VAL A 120 11.61 8.63 23.14
CA VAL A 120 11.82 8.86 21.70
C VAL A 120 13.29 8.79 21.31
N GLY A 121 14.23 9.14 22.20
CA GLY A 121 15.68 9.13 21.95
C GLY A 121 16.21 7.86 21.27
N PRO A 122 16.01 6.65 21.83
CA PRO A 122 16.51 5.40 21.25
C PRO A 122 15.79 4.93 19.97
N MET A 123 14.72 5.61 19.56
CA MET A 123 14.05 5.36 18.28
C MET A 123 14.64 6.20 17.14
N LEU A 124 15.44 7.21 17.46
CA LEU A 124 16.01 8.13 16.50
C LEU A 124 17.34 7.60 15.94
N TRP A 125 17.75 8.14 14.79
CA TRP A 125 19.03 7.80 14.17
C TRP A 125 20.21 8.51 14.86
N GLU A 126 21.41 7.94 14.68
CA GLU A 126 22.64 8.49 15.22
C GLU A 126 22.91 9.91 14.70
N GLY A 127 23.38 10.80 15.58
CA GLY A 127 23.62 12.22 15.23
C GLY A 127 22.36 13.10 15.24
N ASN A 128 21.18 12.54 15.53
CA ASN A 128 20.07 13.37 16.00
C ASN A 128 20.47 13.98 17.36
N ASN A 129 20.73 15.29 17.37
CA ASN A 129 20.99 16.08 18.57
C ASN A 129 19.70 16.24 19.39
N TRP A 130 19.08 15.11 19.74
CA TRP A 130 17.95 14.98 20.63
C TRP A 130 18.48 14.97 22.05
N LYS A 131 17.85 15.76 22.91
CA LYS A 131 18.15 15.76 24.33
C LYS A 131 17.09 14.91 25.01
N ASP A 132 17.50 13.80 25.59
CA ASP A 132 16.59 12.97 26.37
C ASP A 132 15.97 13.80 27.49
N ILE A 133 14.65 13.75 27.57
CA ILE A 133 13.86 14.51 28.53
C ILE A 133 13.47 13.53 29.63
N ASN A 134 13.84 13.83 30.87
CA ASN A 134 13.44 13.00 31.99
C ASN A 134 11.93 13.20 32.27
N MET A 135 11.25 12.15 32.72
CA MET A 135 9.82 12.24 33.09
C MET A 135 9.58 13.28 34.19
N MET A 136 10.57 13.51 35.07
CA MET A 136 10.51 14.53 36.11
C MET A 136 10.43 15.96 35.55
N ASP A 137 10.99 16.21 34.37
CA ASP A 137 10.92 17.52 33.71
C ASP A 137 9.58 17.72 32.97
N LEU A 138 8.78 16.65 32.84
CA LEU A 138 7.49 16.61 32.13
C LEU A 138 6.30 16.60 33.10
N VAL A 139 6.48 17.10 34.32
CA VAL A 139 5.40 17.18 35.33
C VAL A 139 4.37 18.23 34.93
N ASP A 140 4.82 19.41 34.50
CA ASP A 140 3.96 20.52 34.12
C ASP A 140 3.50 20.44 32.66
N PRO A 141 2.23 20.78 32.37
CA PRO A 141 1.70 20.78 31.00
C PRO A 141 2.44 21.75 30.07
N ALA A 142 2.96 22.85 30.62
CA ALA A 142 3.79 23.80 29.88
C ALA A 142 5.10 23.18 29.39
N GLN A 143 5.74 22.33 30.21
CA GLN A 143 6.96 21.62 29.83
C GLN A 143 6.69 20.52 28.80
N VAL A 144 5.57 19.79 28.94
CA VAL A 144 5.11 18.82 27.95
C VAL A 144 4.93 19.48 26.59
N LYS A 145 4.24 20.63 26.52
CA LYS A 145 4.05 21.40 25.28
C LYS A 145 5.36 21.93 24.69
N LYS A 146 6.34 22.27 25.54
CA LYS A 146 7.67 22.68 25.09
C LYS A 146 8.46 21.50 24.51
N GLY A 147 8.47 20.36 25.20
CA GLY A 147 9.11 19.12 24.76
C GLY A 147 8.52 18.62 23.44
N TYR A 148 7.19 18.60 23.32
CA TYR A 148 6.47 18.24 22.10
C TYR A 148 6.87 19.11 20.91
N ARG A 149 6.86 20.45 21.06
CA ARG A 149 7.27 21.36 19.99
C ARG A 149 8.73 21.15 19.57
N MET A 150 9.63 20.90 20.53
CA MET A 150 11.03 20.59 20.23
C MET A 150 11.17 19.26 19.47
N ALA A 151 10.40 18.23 19.85
CA ALA A 151 10.34 16.96 19.15
C ALA A 151 9.91 17.14 17.70
N MET A 152 8.75 17.77 17.47
CA MET A 152 8.20 18.04 16.14
C MET A 152 9.18 18.77 15.22
N LEU A 153 9.96 19.71 15.75
CA LEU A 153 10.95 20.45 14.96
C LEU A 153 12.17 19.61 14.57
N LYS A 154 12.52 18.59 15.34
CA LYS A 154 13.71 17.75 15.13
C LYS A 154 13.42 16.56 14.25
N ILE A 155 12.26 15.93 14.45
CA ILE A 155 11.86 14.71 13.75
C ILE A 155 11.03 15.00 12.49
N HIS A 156 10.84 16.25 12.11
CA HIS A 156 10.01 16.60 10.97
C HIS A 156 10.56 15.95 9.69
N PRO A 157 9.75 15.19 8.91
CA PRO A 157 10.21 14.46 7.73
C PRO A 157 10.89 15.37 6.69
N ASP A 158 10.40 16.61 6.54
CA ASP A 158 11.05 17.63 5.68
C ASP A 158 12.50 17.95 6.09
N LYS A 159 12.78 18.10 7.39
CA LYS A 159 14.15 18.37 7.87
C LYS A 159 15.05 17.16 7.72
N VAL A 160 14.50 15.96 7.85
CA VAL A 160 15.22 14.71 7.62
C VAL A 160 15.59 14.61 6.14
N LYS A 161 14.64 14.91 5.24
CA LYS A 161 14.88 14.96 3.79
C LYS A 161 15.94 15.99 3.41
N GLN A 162 15.90 17.19 3.99
CA GLN A 162 16.90 18.25 3.75
C GLN A 162 18.32 17.87 4.18
N ARG A 163 18.47 17.01 5.19
CA ARG A 163 19.78 16.55 5.69
C ARG A 163 20.33 15.34 4.94
N GLY A 164 19.70 14.94 3.83
CA GLY A 164 20.06 13.72 3.09
C GLY A 164 19.63 12.45 3.82
N GLY A 165 18.54 12.51 4.59
CA GLY A 165 18.05 11.37 5.35
C GLY A 165 17.63 10.21 4.46
N ASN A 166 18.02 9.01 4.87
CA ASN A 166 17.70 7.76 4.18
C ASN A 166 16.20 7.46 4.23
N SER A 167 15.70 6.63 3.31
CA SER A 167 14.30 6.14 3.29
C SER A 167 13.87 5.58 4.66
N GLU A 168 14.78 4.85 5.33
CA GLU A 168 14.61 4.37 6.70
C GLU A 168 14.35 5.51 7.71
N MET A 169 15.11 6.61 7.62
CA MET A 169 14.98 7.75 8.54
C MET A 169 13.68 8.51 8.31
N LEU A 170 13.25 8.65 7.04
CA LEU A 170 11.96 9.24 6.71
C LEU A 170 10.81 8.40 7.28
N TYR A 171 10.90 7.07 7.18
CA TYR A 171 9.90 6.17 7.74
C TYR A 171 9.80 6.28 9.27
N ILE A 172 10.95 6.27 9.96
CA ILE A 172 11.00 6.46 11.42
C ILE A 172 10.43 7.83 11.80
N ALA A 173 10.83 8.88 11.09
CA ALA A 173 10.38 10.24 11.32
C ALA A 173 8.86 10.37 11.19
N ASP A 174 8.28 9.91 10.08
CA ASP A 174 6.82 9.92 9.86
C ASP A 174 6.09 9.15 10.95
N PHE A 175 6.55 7.92 11.27
CA PHE A 175 5.89 7.09 12.27
C PHE A 175 5.89 7.73 13.66
N VAL A 176 7.06 8.21 14.12
CA VAL A 176 7.20 8.85 15.44
C VAL A 176 6.43 10.16 15.47
N PHE A 177 6.43 10.91 14.36
CA PHE A 177 5.69 12.17 14.22
C PHE A 177 4.19 11.96 14.42
N ASP A 178 3.61 10.98 13.71
CA ASP A 178 2.18 10.66 13.82
C ASP A 178 1.82 10.22 15.23
N LYS A 179 2.64 9.37 15.87
CA LYS A 179 2.39 8.89 17.22
C LYS A 179 2.45 9.99 18.28
N LEU A 180 3.40 10.91 18.16
CA LEU A 180 3.48 12.06 19.07
C LEU A 180 2.30 13.01 18.86
N LYS A 181 1.86 13.22 17.62
CA LYS A 181 0.71 14.08 17.29
C LYS A 181 -0.59 13.53 17.89
N GLU A 182 -0.83 12.24 17.72
CA GLU A 182 -2.01 11.54 18.27
C GLU A 182 -2.01 11.58 19.81
N ALA A 183 -0.87 11.31 20.44
CA ALA A 183 -0.71 11.38 21.89
C ALA A 183 -0.90 12.80 22.45
N TYR A 184 -0.36 13.81 21.76
CA TYR A 184 -0.51 15.21 22.15
C TYR A 184 -1.97 15.68 22.03
N ALA A 185 -2.70 15.24 21.00
CA ALA A 185 -4.13 15.53 20.88
C ALA A 185 -4.94 14.94 22.05
N SER A 186 -4.66 13.71 22.47
CA SER A 186 -5.30 13.11 23.66
C SER A 186 -4.93 13.85 24.95
N PHE A 187 -3.70 14.34 25.06
CA PHE A 187 -3.24 15.15 26.19
C PHE A 187 -3.96 16.49 26.25
N GLU A 188 -4.09 17.20 25.13
CA GLU A 188 -4.85 18.45 25.07
C GLU A 188 -6.33 18.22 25.40
N GLU A 189 -6.94 17.14 24.94
CA GLU A 189 -8.32 16.82 25.32
C GLU A 189 -8.47 16.62 26.83
N LYS A 190 -7.60 15.84 27.46
CA LYS A 190 -7.70 15.49 28.89
C LYS A 190 -7.39 16.68 29.80
N GLU A 191 -6.31 17.41 29.53
CA GLU A 191 -5.83 18.49 30.41
C GLU A 191 -6.56 19.82 30.15
N LEU A 192 -6.90 20.12 28.89
CA LEU A 192 -7.53 21.39 28.53
C LEU A 192 -9.05 21.36 28.75
N ARG A 193 -9.71 20.20 28.57
CA ARG A 193 -11.16 20.04 28.87
C ARG A 193 -11.43 19.72 30.35
N GLY A 194 -10.44 19.18 31.07
CA GLY A 194 -10.54 18.85 32.51
C GLY A 194 -10.22 20.01 33.47
N GLY A 195 -9.54 21.06 33.01
CA GLY A 195 -9.09 22.19 33.86
C GLY A 195 -10.14 23.27 34.17
N GLY A 196 -11.40 23.10 33.75
CA GLY A 196 -12.46 24.10 33.87
C GLY A 196 -13.52 23.84 34.96
N GLY A 197 -13.25 22.98 35.95
CA GLY A 197 -14.25 22.57 36.95
C GLY A 197 -13.69 22.48 38.37
N GLY A 198 -13.11 23.57 38.88
CA GLY A 198 -12.56 23.65 40.23
C GLY A 198 -12.85 25.00 40.89
N GLY A 199 -14.12 25.35 41.04
CA GLY A 199 -14.52 26.56 41.77
C GLY A 199 -15.98 26.50 42.19
N GLY A 200 -16.23 26.40 43.49
CA GLY A 200 -17.52 26.71 44.11
C GLY A 200 -18.23 25.55 44.81
N GLY A 201 -17.71 25.11 45.96
CA GLY A 201 -18.45 24.33 46.95
C GLY A 201 -18.19 24.92 48.32
N GLY A 202 -18.92 25.99 48.65
CA GLY A 202 -18.83 26.73 49.90
C GLY A 202 -19.20 25.89 51.13
N LEU A 203 -18.52 26.21 52.22
CA LEU A 203 -18.89 25.86 53.59
C LEU A 203 -19.74 27.01 54.15
#